data_AF-A0A8T5IMN5-F1
#
_entry.id   AF-A0A8T5IMN5-F1
#
_cell.length_a   1.000
_cell.length_b   1.000
_cell.length_c   1.000
_cell.angle_alpha   90.00
_cell.angle_beta   90.00
_cell.angle_gamma   90.00
#
_symmetry.space_group_name_H-M   'P 1'
#
loop_
_entity.id
_entity.type
_entity.pdbx_description
1 polymer ?
#
loop_
_entity_poly.entity_id
_entity_poly.type
_entity_poly.pdbx_seq_one_letter_code
_entity_poly.pdbx_strand_id
1 'polypeptide(L)' 'MGRKKGFYLIEVISEKFDRLSAEEQLKVIIHELMHIPKSFGGGFIHHDKVHDASVDHVYNHYCNLKKEETEWF' A
#
# COMPACT_ATOMS: atom_id res chain seq x y z
N MET A 1 -1.84 6.96 33.01
CA MET A 1 -1.89 7.84 31.82
C MET A 1 -1.46 6.99 30.63
N GLY A 2 -2.41 6.44 29.86
CA GLY A 2 -2.11 5.49 28.79
C GLY A 2 -1.41 6.18 27.62
N ARG A 3 -0.31 5.61 27.12
CA ARG A 3 0.38 6.11 25.92
C ARG A 3 -0.61 6.00 24.74
N LYS A 4 -0.87 7.11 24.03
CA LYS A 4 -1.67 7.07 22.80
C LYS A 4 -0.97 6.13 21.81
N LYS A 5 -1.73 5.23 21.18
CA LYS A 5 -1.21 4.39 20.09
C LYS A 5 -0.80 5.30 18.93
N GLY A 6 0.40 5.08 18.39
CA GLY A 6 0.83 5.72 17.16
C GLY A 6 -0.02 5.24 15.98
N PHE A 7 -0.10 6.05 14.93
CA PHE A 7 -0.74 5.71 13.68
C PHE A 7 0.12 6.18 12.51
N TYR A 8 -0.06 5.53 11.36
CA TYR A 8 0.50 5.95 10.10
C TYR A 8 -0.56 6.73 9.33
N LEU A 9 -0.16 7.79 8.63
CA LEU A 9 -1.00 8.57 7.75
C LEU A 9 -0.36 8.54 6.36
N ILE A 10 -1.15 8.19 5.34
CA ILE A 10 -0.74 8.28 3.94
C ILE A 10 -1.39 9.55 3.40
N GLU A 11 -0.57 10.47 2.88
CA GLU A 11 -1.01 11.72 2.26
C GLU A 11 -0.62 11.71 0.79
N VAL A 12 -1.54 12.15 -0.08
CA VAL A 12 -1.30 12.23 -1.52
C VAL A 12 -1.47 13.66 -2.02
N ILE A 13 -0.69 14.02 -3.03
CA ILE A 13 -0.84 15.29 -3.75
C ILE A 13 -1.89 15.06 -4.85
N SER A 14 -3.10 15.57 -4.64
CA SER A 14 -4.27 15.37 -5.52
C SER A 14 -3.95 15.68 -6.99
N GLU A 15 -3.23 16.77 -7.28
CA GLU A 15 -2.90 17.18 -8.64
C GLU A 15 -2.04 16.16 -9.41
N LYS A 16 -1.33 15.28 -8.70
CA LYS A 16 -0.54 14.19 -9.29
C LYS A 16 -1.31 12.88 -9.24
N PHE A 17 -1.86 12.54 -8.08
CA PHE A 17 -2.49 11.24 -7.82
C PHE A 17 -3.78 11.06 -8.62
N ASP A 18 -4.63 12.09 -8.70
CA ASP A 18 -5.95 11.97 -9.33
C ASP A 18 -5.87 11.84 -10.85
N ARG A 19 -4.72 12.15 -11.44
CA ARG A 19 -4.45 12.00 -12.89
C ARG A 19 -3.99 10.60 -13.27
N LEU A 20 -3.65 9.76 -12.29
CA LEU A 20 -3.21 8.39 -12.53
C LEU A 20 -4.40 7.50 -12.90
N SER A 21 -4.15 6.42 -13.64
CA SER A 21 -5.16 5.39 -13.86
C SER A 21 -5.48 4.68 -12.53
N ALA A 22 -6.63 4.01 -12.44
CA ALA A 22 -7.00 3.26 -11.24
C ALA A 22 -5.96 2.20 -10.83
N GLU A 23 -5.32 1.55 -11.81
CA GLU A 23 -4.22 0.61 -11.58
C GLU A 23 -3.01 1.32 -10.95
N GLU A 24 -2.58 2.44 -11.53
CA GLU A 24 -1.41 3.18 -11.04
C GLU A 24 -1.67 3.81 -9.67
N GLN A 25 -2.88 4.32 -9.42
CA GLN A 25 -3.30 4.76 -8.09
C GLN A 25 -3.18 3.63 -7.07
N LEU A 26 -3.61 2.42 -7.44
CA LEU A 26 -3.55 1.27 -6.54
C LEU A 26 -2.10 0.85 -6.26
N LYS A 27 -1.24 0.84 -7.28
CA LYS A 27 0.20 0.55 -7.13
C LYS A 27 0.88 1.58 -6.22
N VAL A 28 0.55 2.86 -6.35
CA VAL A 28 1.05 3.92 -5.43
C VAL A 28 0.57 3.68 -4.01
N ILE A 29 -0.72 3.38 -3.79
CA ILE A 29 -1.23 3.07 -2.44
C ILE A 29 -0.52 1.83 -1.87
N ILE A 30 -0.30 0.80 -2.68
CA ILE A 30 0.45 -0.41 -2.28
C ILE A 30 1.89 -0.05 -1.90
N HIS A 31 2.57 0.79 -2.67
CA HIS A 31 3.92 1.28 -2.36
C HIS A 31 3.98 1.93 -0.97
N GLU A 32 3.09 2.88 -0.68
CA GLU A 32 3.05 3.56 0.61
C GLU A 32 2.70 2.61 1.76
N LEU A 33 1.79 1.66 1.53
CA LEU A 33 1.45 0.63 2.52
C LEU A 33 2.62 -0.33 2.78
N MET A 34 3.41 -0.67 1.76
CA MET A 34 4.58 -1.54 1.89
C MET A 34 5.69 -0.93 2.75
N HIS A 35 5.72 0.40 2.90
CA HIS A 35 6.62 1.07 3.84
C HIS A 35 6.24 0.86 5.31
N ILE A 36 4.99 0.46 5.61
CA ILE A 36 4.52 0.27 6.99
C ILE A 36 4.97 -1.10 7.51
N PRO A 37 5.75 -1.17 8.60
CA PRO A 37 6.13 -2.45 9.21
C PRO A 37 4.90 -3.20 9.73
N LYS A 38 4.82 -4.52 9.47
CA LYS A 38 3.72 -5.38 9.95
C LYS A 38 3.53 -5.36 11.47
N SER A 39 4.58 -5.03 12.23
CA SER A 39 4.52 -4.91 13.69
C SER A 39 3.83 -3.63 14.18
N PHE A 40 3.60 -2.64 13.30
CA PHE A 40 3.12 -1.30 13.67
C PHE A 40 3.95 -0.65 14.80
N GLY A 41 5.24 -0.99 14.89
CA GLY A 41 6.14 -0.58 15.97
C GLY A 41 6.71 0.84 15.84
N GLY A 42 6.39 1.57 14.77
CA GLY A 42 7.06 2.81 14.39
C GLY A 42 8.17 2.57 13.35
N GLY A 43 8.74 3.66 12.82
CA GLY A 43 9.71 3.61 11.70
C GLY A 43 9.06 3.27 10.35
N PHE A 44 9.86 3.10 9.30
CA PHE A 44 9.41 2.69 7.97
C PHE A 44 10.39 1.70 7.33
N ILE A 45 9.89 0.81 6.49
CA ILE A 45 10.69 -0.11 5.67
C ILE A 45 11.34 0.71 4.55
N HIS A 46 12.65 0.59 4.32
CA HIS A 46 13.33 1.41 3.31
C HIS A 46 13.03 0.96 1.87
N HIS A 47 13.30 1.86 0.92
CA HIS A 47 13.06 1.66 -0.53
C HIS A 47 13.95 0.57 -1.14
N ASP A 48 14.96 0.07 -0.42
CA ASP A 48 15.72 -1.11 -0.85
C ASP A 48 14.85 -2.37 -0.89
N LYS A 49 13.76 -2.40 -0.10
CA LYS A 49 12.76 -3.47 -0.08
C LYS A 49 11.48 -3.13 -0.84
N VAL A 50 11.18 -1.84 -0.98
CA VAL A 50 9.97 -1.35 -1.64
C VAL A 50 10.37 -0.69 -2.95
N HIS A 51 10.30 -1.47 -4.00
CA HIS A 51 10.65 -1.10 -5.38
C HIS A 51 9.62 -1.64 -6.37
N ASP A 52 9.61 -1.16 -7.61
CA ASP A 52 8.58 -1.45 -8.62
C ASP A 52 8.25 -2.95 -8.75
N ALA A 53 9.27 -3.80 -8.91
CA ALA A 53 9.05 -5.25 -9.02
C ALA A 53 8.38 -5.88 -7.77
N SER A 54 8.68 -5.36 -6.57
CA SER A 54 8.04 -5.83 -5.33
C SER A 54 6.60 -5.32 -5.22
N VAL A 55 6.33 -4.10 -5.70
CA VAL A 55 4.99 -3.51 -5.77
C VAL A 55 4.13 -4.30 -6.76
N ASP A 56 4.65 -4.58 -7.95
CA ASP A 56 3.95 -5.38 -8.96
C ASP A 56 3.62 -6.78 -8.44
N HIS A 57 4.53 -7.42 -7.70
CA HIS A 57 4.26 -8.71 -7.07
C HIS A 57 3.08 -8.63 -6.07
N VAL A 58 3.04 -7.60 -5.22
CA VAL A 58 1.95 -7.40 -4.26
C VAL A 58 0.65 -7.02 -4.96
N TYR A 59 0.70 -6.18 -5.99
CA TYR A 59 -0.46 -5.81 -6.82
C TYR A 59 -1.08 -7.04 -7.50
N ASN A 60 -0.27 -7.90 -8.10
CA ASN A 60 -0.74 -9.14 -8.71
C ASN A 60 -1.39 -10.08 -7.67
N HIS A 61 -0.80 -10.18 -6.49
CA HIS A 61 -1.40 -10.94 -5.38
C HIS A 61 -2.76 -10.37 -4.97
N TYR A 62 -2.88 -9.05 -4.81
CA TYR A 62 -4.16 -8.37 -4.55
C TYR A 62 -5.20 -8.68 -5.64
N CYS A 63 -4.82 -8.58 -6.91
CA CYS A 63 -5.72 -8.86 -8.04
C CYS A 63 -6.25 -10.30 -8.02
N ASN A 64 -5.41 -11.27 -7.66
CA ASN A 64 -5.83 -12.66 -7.54
C ASN A 64 -6.83 -12.86 -6.39
N LEU A 65 -6.56 -12.29 -5.22
CA LEU A 65 -7.50 -12.32 -4.09
C LEU A 65 -8.85 -11.69 -4.45
N LYS A 66 -8.85 -10.60 -5.23
CA LYS A 66 -10.09 -9.96 -5.69
C LYS A 66 -10.87 -10.82 -6.67
N LYS A 67 -10.20 -11.53 -7.59
CA LYS A 67 -10.88 -12.47 -8.48
C LYS A 67 -11.57 -13.58 -7.70
N GLU A 68 -10.87 -14.19 -6.75
CA GLU A 68 -11.44 -15.23 -5.87
C GLU A 68 -12.66 -14.73 -5.08
N GLU A 69 -12.63 -13.49 -4.58
CA GLU A 69 -13.79 -12.86 -3.92
C GLU A 69 -14.99 -12.70 -4.87
N THR A 70 -14.73 -12.39 -6.15
CA THR A 70 -15.78 -12.12 -7.13
C THR A 70 -16.37 -13.42 -7.71
N GLU A 71 -15.57 -14.49 -7.79
CA GLU A 71 -15.98 -15.82 -8.26
C GLU A 71 -16.79 -16.62 -7.22
N TRP A 72 -16.80 -16.18 -5.95
CA TRP A 72 -17.50 -16.85 -4.86
C TRP A 72 -19.00 -16.48 -4.74
N PHE A 73 -19.47 -15.50 -5.52
CA PHE A 73 -20.87 -15.05 -5.59
C PHE A 73 -21.51 -15.43 -6.92
#